data_AF-A0A9E5TJZ7-F1
#
_entry.id   AF-A0A9E5TJZ7-F1
#
_cell.length_a   1.000
_cell.length_b   1.000
_cell.length_c   1.000
_cell.angle_alpha   90.00
_cell.angle_beta   90.00
_cell.angle_gamma   90.00
#
_symmetry.space_group_name_H-M   'P 1'
#
loop_
_entity.id
_entity.type
_entity.pdbx_description
1 polymer ?
#
loop_
_entity_poly.entity_id
_entity_poly.type
_entity_poly.pdbx_seq_one_letter_code
_entity_poly.pdbx_strand_id
1 'polypeptide(L)'
;MPKRRRKTRQSKKLFIEPSGQRQLVDKSLEQEMEEQEAEQTGGSVECLGMTFESDEARREYFLEKLREKLKDPEFRKIEGFPIGEDEDILYLSDPPYYTACPNPWLGDFIRHYG
;
A
#
# COMPACT_ATOMS: atom_id res chain seq x y z
N MET A 1 -27.95 -27.81 15.70
CA MET A 1 -27.56 -26.40 15.96
C MET A 1 -26.04 -26.29 15.96
N PRO A 2 -25.43 -25.40 15.17
CA PRO A 2 -23.98 -25.30 15.06
C PRO A 2 -23.41 -24.63 16.32
N LYS A 3 -22.45 -25.27 16.98
CA LYS A 3 -21.78 -24.74 18.19
C LYS A 3 -20.80 -23.65 17.77
N ARG A 4 -21.05 -22.41 18.23
CA ARG A 4 -20.19 -21.24 18.04
C ARG A 4 -18.81 -21.52 18.67
N ARG A 5 -17.76 -21.67 17.86
CA ARG A 5 -16.37 -21.80 18.36
C ARG A 5 -15.97 -20.47 19.02
N ARG A 6 -15.79 -20.47 20.34
CA ARG A 6 -15.21 -19.35 21.08
C ARG A 6 -13.73 -19.28 20.69
N LYS A 7 -13.28 -18.17 20.09
CA LYS A 7 -11.85 -17.86 19.98
C LYS A 7 -11.30 -17.80 21.41
N THR A 8 -10.46 -18.75 21.77
CA THR A 8 -9.73 -18.78 23.04
C THR A 8 -8.85 -17.53 23.09
N ARG A 9 -9.16 -16.63 24.04
CA ARG A 9 -8.26 -15.55 24.44
C ARG A 9 -6.96 -16.23 24.87
N GLN A 10 -5.85 -15.96 24.17
CA GLN A 10 -4.54 -16.48 24.54
C GLN A 10 -4.31 -16.17 26.03
N SER A 11 -4.24 -17.21 26.85
CA SER A 11 -3.86 -17.09 28.25
C SER A 11 -2.39 -16.74 28.29
N LYS A 12 -2.09 -15.44 28.49
CA LYS A 12 -0.73 -14.91 28.57
C LYS A 12 -0.01 -15.54 29.76
N LYS A 13 1.15 -16.14 29.51
CA LYS A 13 1.96 -16.81 30.55
C LYS A 13 2.58 -15.74 31.46
N LEU A 14 2.23 -15.79 32.73
CA LEU A 14 2.88 -15.03 33.79
C LEU A 14 4.19 -15.73 34.14
N PHE A 15 5.33 -15.14 33.78
CA PHE A 15 6.62 -15.55 34.34
C PHE A 15 6.89 -14.72 35.59
N ILE A 16 7.15 -15.40 36.70
CA ILE A 16 7.59 -14.80 37.96
C ILE A 16 9.11 -14.96 37.97
N GLU A 17 9.85 -13.85 37.85
CA GLU A 17 11.28 -13.87 38.12
C GLU A 17 11.53 -14.16 39.61
N PRO A 18 12.70 -14.73 39.99
CA PRO A 18 13.04 -14.99 41.39
C PRO A 18 13.09 -13.73 42.28
N SER A 19 13.10 -12.53 41.70
CA SER A 19 12.97 -11.22 42.37
C SER A 19 11.52 -10.80 42.68
N GLY A 20 10.51 -11.55 42.21
CA GLY A 20 9.10 -11.25 42.42
C GLY A 20 8.51 -10.18 41.49
N GLN A 21 9.29 -9.63 40.56
CA GLN A 21 8.78 -8.65 39.61
C GLN A 21 8.03 -9.34 38.46
N ARG A 22 6.73 -9.07 38.35
CA ARG A 22 5.91 -9.48 37.19
C ARG A 22 6.20 -8.52 36.03
N GLN A 23 6.91 -8.98 35.00
CA GLN A 23 6.93 -8.26 33.73
C GLN A 23 5.64 -8.57 32.96
N LEU A 24 4.74 -7.59 32.91
CA LEU A 24 3.71 -7.50 31.88
C LEU A 24 4.36 -6.76 30.69
N VAL A 25 5.07 -7.49 29.82
CA VAL A 25 5.44 -6.95 28.51
C VAL A 25 4.34 -7.32 27.51
N ASP A 26 3.15 -6.81 27.79
CA ASP A 26 2.14 -6.74 26.76
C ASP A 26 2.64 -5.70 25.75
N LYS A 27 2.97 -6.15 24.54
CA LYS A 27 3.19 -5.24 23.41
C LYS A 27 1.98 -4.31 23.32
N SER A 28 2.22 -3.00 23.23
CA SER A 28 1.13 -2.07 22.94
C SER A 28 0.49 -2.51 21.62
N LEU A 29 -0.83 -2.37 21.51
CA LEU A 29 -1.53 -2.57 20.24
C LEU A 29 -0.89 -1.71 19.13
N GLU A 30 -0.37 -0.53 19.50
CA GLU A 30 0.38 0.36 18.61
C GLU A 30 1.63 -0.32 18.06
N GLN A 31 2.40 -0.99 18.92
CA GLN A 31 3.61 -1.70 18.50
C GLN A 31 3.29 -2.93 17.65
N GLU A 32 2.17 -3.62 17.92
CA GLU A 32 1.70 -4.71 17.05
C GLU A 32 1.26 -4.18 15.66
N MET A 33 0.65 -2.99 15.60
CA MET A 33 0.27 -2.35 14.34
C MET A 33 1.48 -1.89 13.54
N GLU A 34 2.47 -1.25 14.18
CA GLU A 34 3.72 -0.81 13.53
C GLU A 34 4.49 -2.00 12.94
N GLU A 35 4.54 -3.13 13.66
CA GLU A 35 5.19 -4.33 13.16
C GLU A 35 4.41 -4.97 12.01
N GLN A 36 3.08 -4.95 12.05
CA GLN A 36 2.25 -5.43 10.94
C GLN A 36 2.37 -4.54 9.70
N GLU A 37 2.49 -3.22 9.85
CA GLU A 37 2.74 -2.29 8.74
C GLU A 37 4.15 -2.49 8.16
N ALA A 38 5.16 -2.72 9.01
CA ALA A 38 6.52 -3.04 8.57
C ALA A 38 6.59 -4.41 7.85
N GLU A 39 5.82 -5.40 8.29
CA GLU A 39 5.70 -6.69 7.61
C GLU A 39 4.90 -6.60 6.30
N GLN A 40 3.90 -5.69 6.21
CA GLN A 40 3.10 -5.48 5.00
C GLN A 40 3.83 -4.70 3.91
N THR A 41 4.77 -3.83 4.27
CA THR A 41 5.58 -3.05 3.33
C THR A 41 6.75 -3.83 2.71
N GLY A 42 7.18 -4.94 3.33
CA GLY A 42 8.36 -5.73 2.91
C GLY A 42 8.11 -6.89 1.93
N GLY A 43 6.90 -7.04 1.40
CA GLY A 43 6.55 -8.13 0.49
C GLY A 43 6.62 -7.76 -1.00
N SER A 44 7.01 -8.71 -1.85
CA SER A 44 6.88 -8.56 -3.30
C SER A 44 5.42 -8.33 -3.69
N VAL A 45 5.15 -7.32 -4.51
CA VAL A 45 3.80 -6.95 -4.95
C VAL A 45 3.58 -7.29 -6.42
N GLU A 46 2.39 -7.76 -6.75
CA GLU A 46 1.96 -7.93 -8.14
C GLU A 46 1.01 -6.80 -8.54
N CYS A 47 1.31 -6.11 -9.63
CA CYS A 47 0.51 -5.01 -10.15
C CYS A 47 0.40 -5.09 -11.67
N LEU A 48 -0.83 -5.19 -12.19
CA LEU A 48 -1.13 -5.31 -13.63
C LEU A 48 -0.33 -6.42 -14.35
N GLY A 49 -0.13 -7.57 -13.68
CA GLY A 49 0.63 -8.71 -14.23
C GLY A 49 2.16 -8.55 -14.19
N MET A 50 2.67 -7.49 -13.54
CA MET A 50 4.10 -7.28 -13.28
C MET A 50 4.38 -7.50 -11.79
N THR A 51 5.50 -8.15 -11.47
CA THR A 51 5.96 -8.39 -10.09
C THR A 51 7.02 -7.36 -9.72
N PHE A 52 6.89 -6.73 -8.55
CA PHE A 52 7.83 -5.75 -7.99
C PHE A 52 8.31 -6.20 -6.62
N GLU A 53 9.49 -5.73 -6.21
CA GLU A 53 10.10 -6.09 -4.93
C GLU A 53 9.39 -5.47 -3.73
N SER A 54 8.83 -4.27 -3.88
CA SER A 54 8.05 -3.56 -2.88
C SER A 54 7.00 -2.65 -3.52
N ASP A 55 6.07 -2.14 -2.72
CA ASP A 55 5.09 -1.15 -3.18
C ASP A 55 5.75 0.16 -3.64
N GLU A 56 6.86 0.54 -3.01
CA GLU A 56 7.65 1.71 -3.39
C GLU A 56 8.29 1.52 -4.78
N ALA A 57 8.87 0.35 -5.05
CA ALA A 57 9.44 0.03 -6.35
C ALA A 57 8.38 0.02 -7.47
N ARG A 58 7.18 -0.50 -7.17
CA ARG A 58 6.01 -0.40 -8.06
C ARG A 58 5.70 1.07 -8.34
N ARG A 59 5.54 1.88 -7.29
CA ARG A 59 5.14 3.29 -7.40
C ARG A 59 6.16 4.09 -8.21
N GLU A 60 7.45 3.93 -7.96
CA GLU A 60 8.52 4.60 -8.69
C GLU A 60 8.49 4.26 -10.18
N TYR A 61 8.35 2.98 -10.53
CA TYR A 61 8.24 2.52 -11.91
C TYR A 61 7.08 3.21 -12.66
N PHE A 62 5.89 3.23 -12.06
CA PHE A 62 4.73 3.85 -12.71
C PHE A 62 4.81 5.39 -12.73
N LEU A 63 5.42 6.02 -11.73
CA LEU A 63 5.67 7.47 -11.74
C LEU A 63 6.63 7.88 -12.84
N GLU A 64 7.68 7.11 -13.10
CA GLU A 64 8.59 7.37 -14.22
C GLU A 64 7.86 7.30 -15.56
N LYS A 65 6.99 6.28 -15.73
CA LYS A 65 6.12 6.16 -16.90
C LYS A 65 5.08 7.28 -17.00
N LEU A 66 4.57 7.78 -15.88
CA LEU A 66 3.70 8.96 -15.88
C LEU A 66 4.45 10.19 -16.38
N ARG A 67 5.66 10.41 -15.87
CA ARG A 67 6.53 11.53 -16.27
C ARG A 67 6.84 11.51 -17.76
N GLU A 68 7.08 10.33 -18.34
CA GLU A 68 7.26 10.18 -19.79
C GLU A 68 6.01 10.62 -20.56
N LYS A 69 4.81 10.24 -20.11
CA LYS A 69 3.53 10.62 -20.75
C LYS A 69 3.21 12.11 -20.61
N LEU A 70 3.56 12.73 -19.48
CA LEU A 70 3.33 14.15 -19.24
C LEU A 70 4.10 15.08 -20.21
N LYS A 71 5.21 14.59 -20.77
CA LYS A 71 5.99 15.30 -21.80
C LYS A 71 5.28 15.38 -23.14
N ASP A 72 4.27 14.54 -23.39
CA ASP A 72 3.50 14.55 -24.63
C ASP A 72 2.43 15.65 -24.59
N PRO A 73 2.51 16.70 -25.45
CA PRO A 73 1.50 17.74 -25.52
C PRO A 73 0.10 17.22 -25.84
N GLU A 74 -0.02 16.12 -26.59
CA GLU A 74 -1.33 15.53 -26.92
C GLU A 74 -1.99 14.92 -25.68
N PHE A 75 -1.21 14.37 -24.74
CA PHE A 75 -1.73 13.83 -23.49
C PHE A 75 -2.38 14.91 -22.62
N ARG A 76 -1.81 16.13 -22.62
CA ARG A 76 -2.34 17.29 -21.90
C ARG A 76 -3.60 17.91 -22.53
N LYS A 77 -3.90 17.60 -23.79
CA LYS A 77 -5.08 18.14 -24.50
C LYS A 77 -6.38 17.39 -24.18
N ILE A 78 -6.30 16.29 -23.45
CA ILE A 78 -7.47 15.49 -23.08
C ILE A 78 -8.42 16.33 -22.21
N GLU A 79 -9.72 16.20 -22.46
CA GLU A 79 -10.73 16.89 -21.66
C GLU A 79 -10.65 16.46 -20.19
N GLY A 80 -10.67 17.42 -19.27
CA GLY A 80 -10.54 17.15 -17.84
C GLY A 80 -9.10 17.00 -17.35
N PHE A 81 -8.09 17.26 -18.19
CA PHE A 81 -6.71 17.34 -17.73
C PHE A 81 -6.51 18.52 -16.77
N PRO A 82 -5.84 18.34 -15.61
CA PRO A 82 -5.63 19.41 -14.64
C PRO A 82 -4.73 20.53 -15.18
N ILE A 83 -4.98 21.76 -14.74
CA ILE A 83 -4.07 22.88 -14.96
C ILE A 83 -3.09 22.91 -13.79
N GLY A 84 -1.88 22.40 -14.01
CA GLY A 84 -0.83 22.33 -12.99
C GLY A 84 0.52 21.93 -13.59
N GLU A 85 1.57 22.04 -12.77
CA GLU A 85 2.92 21.61 -13.12
C GLU A 85 3.04 20.09 -13.08
N ASP A 86 3.99 19.52 -13.84
CA ASP A 86 4.18 18.07 -13.89
C ASP A 86 4.59 17.51 -12.53
N GLU A 87 5.39 18.26 -11.78
CA GLU A 87 5.84 17.92 -10.44
C GLU A 87 4.67 17.75 -9.47
N ASP A 88 3.67 18.65 -9.54
CA ASP A 88 2.48 18.58 -8.68
C ASP A 88 1.60 17.38 -9.06
N ILE A 89 1.45 17.12 -10.36
CA ILE A 89 0.71 15.94 -10.85
C ILE A 89 1.38 14.66 -10.36
N LEU A 90 2.71 14.55 -10.46
CA LEU A 90 3.47 13.38 -10.01
C LEU A 90 3.40 13.21 -8.50
N TYR A 91 3.54 14.31 -7.73
CA TYR A 91 3.52 14.27 -6.26
C TYR A 91 2.17 13.78 -5.73
N LEU A 92 1.07 14.23 -6.34
CA LEU A 92 -0.29 13.85 -5.95
C LEU A 92 -0.73 12.49 -6.49
N SER A 93 0.05 11.85 -7.36
CA SER A 93 -0.33 10.58 -7.99
C SER A 93 0.23 9.36 -7.25
N ASP A 94 -0.51 8.26 -7.31
CA ASP A 94 -0.10 6.90 -6.92
C ASP A 94 -0.50 5.89 -8.01
N PRO A 95 0.18 5.94 -9.16
CA PRO A 95 -0.16 5.08 -10.27
C PRO A 95 0.26 3.61 -10.00
N PRO A 96 -0.47 2.63 -10.55
CA PRO A 96 -1.55 2.79 -11.53
C PRO A 96 -2.94 2.95 -10.91
N TYR A 97 -3.05 2.93 -9.58
CA TYR A 97 -4.34 2.94 -8.89
C TYR A 97 -4.99 4.33 -8.86
N TYR A 98 -4.19 5.39 -8.76
CA TYR A 98 -4.65 6.76 -8.75
C TYR A 98 -3.70 7.71 -9.47
N THR A 99 -4.25 8.63 -10.25
CA THR A 99 -3.50 9.72 -10.89
C THR A 99 -4.25 11.03 -10.77
N ALA A 100 -3.53 12.13 -10.55
CA ALA A 100 -4.10 13.47 -10.52
C ALA A 100 -4.54 13.98 -11.92
N CYS A 101 -4.24 13.23 -12.98
CA CYS A 101 -4.65 13.46 -14.35
C CYS A 101 -5.45 12.24 -14.88
N PRO A 102 -6.06 12.30 -16.09
CA PRO A 102 -6.71 11.15 -16.70
C PRO A 102 -5.81 9.90 -16.68
N ASN A 103 -6.24 8.85 -15.97
CA ASN A 103 -5.39 7.70 -15.66
C ASN A 103 -5.06 6.86 -16.91
N PRO A 104 -3.79 6.78 -17.33
CA PRO A 104 -3.41 6.08 -18.55
C PRO A 104 -3.45 4.55 -18.41
N TRP A 105 -3.49 4.01 -17.19
CA TRP A 105 -3.55 2.56 -16.91
C TRP A 105 -4.95 2.05 -16.62
N LEU A 106 -5.96 2.93 -16.60
CA LEU A 106 -7.33 2.53 -16.28
C LEU A 106 -7.84 1.40 -17.17
N GLY A 107 -7.48 1.41 -18.46
CA GLY A 107 -7.83 0.35 -19.39
C GLY A 107 -7.19 -1.01 -19.06
N ASP A 108 -5.92 -1.01 -18.64
CA ASP A 108 -5.25 -2.23 -18.16
C ASP A 108 -5.86 -2.71 -16.85
N PHE A 109 -6.11 -1.78 -15.92
CA PHE A 109 -6.75 -2.08 -14.65
C PHE A 109 -8.10 -2.78 -14.85
N ILE A 110 -8.95 -2.27 -15.74
CA ILE A 110 -10.23 -2.91 -16.07
C ILE A 110 -10.02 -4.28 -16.71
N ARG A 111 -9.04 -4.45 -17.62
CA ARG A 111 -8.77 -5.77 -18.22
C ARG A 111 -8.31 -6.82 -17.20
N HIS A 112 -7.56 -6.41 -16.18
CA HIS A 112 -7.01 -7.32 -15.17
C HIS A 112 -8.00 -7.63 -14.04
N TYR A 113 -8.86 -6.68 -13.66
CA TYR A 113 -9.70 -6.78 -12.46
C TYR A 113 -11.21 -6.59 -12.68
N GLY A 114 -11.64 -6.19 -13.87
CA GLY A 114 -13.06 -5.98 -14.24
C GLY A 114 -13.72 -7.24 -14.76
#